data_AF-A0A4Z0H490-F1
#
_entry.id   AF-A0A4Z0H490-F1
#
_cell.length_a   1.000
_cell.length_b   1.000
_cell.length_c   1.000
_cell.angle_alpha   90.00
_cell.angle_beta   90.00
_cell.angle_gamma   90.00
#
_symmetry.space_group_name_H-M   'P 1'
#
loop_
_entity.id
_entity.type
_entity.pdbx_description
1 polymer ?
#
loop_
_entity_poly.entity_id
_entity_poly.type
_entity_poly.pdbx_seq_one_letter_code
_entity_poly.pdbx_strand_id
1 'polypeptide(L)'
;MMVTVEPCFHWVGYHITTALLQEGVEVIGIDPLSSDLSEHLYLFVGRNSNFQHFYDKQDKEQHVHGEEGEVFLHYYAGEITVEQGDQVLSRISMPCIYGEWMSAPDDSIQSEDDLMQWVMEREATYIGDLLCQSLPPVLSKYFPRDPSGRDEEKVRRNVREVWRTMQKVNAIDLRGF
;
A
#
# COMPACT_ATOMS: atom_id res chain seq x y z
N MET A 1 -17.24 2.33 -9.23
CA MET A 1 -16.29 1.21 -9.42
C MET A 1 -15.72 0.97 -8.05
N MET A 2 -15.88 -0.25 -7.57
CA MET A 2 -15.54 -0.64 -6.21
C MET A 2 -14.30 -1.52 -6.21
N VAL A 3 -13.36 -1.23 -5.32
CA VAL A 3 -12.14 -2.00 -5.13
C VAL A 3 -12.02 -2.44 -3.67
N THR A 4 -12.00 -3.75 -3.42
CA THR A 4 -11.64 -4.29 -2.11
C THR A 4 -10.13 -4.43 -2.01
N VAL A 5 -9.52 -3.95 -0.92
CA VAL A 5 -8.09 -4.09 -0.62
C VAL A 5 -7.91 -4.84 0.70
N GLU A 6 -7.09 -5.88 0.71
CA GLU A 6 -6.82 -6.71 1.88
C GLU A 6 -5.35 -7.20 1.89
N PRO A 7 -4.60 -7.04 2.99
CA PRO A 7 -4.85 -6.16 4.15
C PRO A 7 -4.68 -4.68 3.78
N CYS A 8 -5.66 -3.82 4.10
CA CYS A 8 -5.65 -2.40 3.70
C CYS A 8 -4.78 -1.46 4.54
N PHE A 9 -4.37 -1.86 5.74
CA PHE A 9 -3.47 -1.10 6.63
C PHE A 9 -2.08 -1.72 6.76
N HIS A 10 -1.81 -2.83 6.08
CA HIS A 10 -0.42 -3.13 5.70
C HIS A 10 0.11 -2.01 4.80
N TRP A 11 1.37 -1.59 4.95
CA TRP A 11 1.91 -0.41 4.24
C TRP A 11 1.70 -0.46 2.71
N VAL A 12 1.87 -1.64 2.08
CA VAL A 12 1.55 -1.84 0.66
C VAL A 12 0.06 -1.60 0.36
N GLY A 13 -0.83 -2.21 1.15
CA GLY A 13 -2.27 -2.04 0.99
C GLY A 13 -2.70 -0.60 1.23
N TYR A 14 -2.08 0.08 2.19
CA TYR A 14 -2.35 1.48 2.50
C TYR A 14 -1.98 2.41 1.33
N HIS A 15 -0.85 2.16 0.65
CA HIS A 15 -0.47 2.88 -0.56
C HIS A 15 -1.48 2.67 -1.70
N ILE A 16 -1.94 1.43 -1.89
CA ILE A 16 -2.96 1.09 -2.88
C ILE A 16 -4.28 1.81 -2.56
N THR A 17 -4.78 1.69 -1.33
CA THR A 17 -6.00 2.33 -0.84
C THR A 17 -5.93 3.84 -1.02
N THR A 18 -4.83 4.46 -0.61
CA THR A 18 -4.66 5.92 -0.69
C THR A 18 -4.67 6.40 -2.14
N ALA A 19 -3.95 5.74 -3.04
CA ALA A 19 -3.92 6.10 -4.45
C ALA A 19 -5.30 5.98 -5.12
N LEU A 20 -6.02 4.89 -4.84
CA LEU A 20 -7.39 4.69 -5.35
C LEU A 20 -8.35 5.79 -4.84
N LEU A 21 -8.29 6.12 -3.56
CA LEU A 21 -9.12 7.17 -2.96
C LEU A 21 -8.79 8.57 -3.52
N GLN A 22 -7.53 8.86 -3.84
CA GLN A 22 -7.11 10.12 -4.47
C GLN A 22 -7.71 10.31 -5.86
N GLU A 23 -7.89 9.21 -6.60
CA GLU A 23 -8.55 9.20 -7.92
C GLU A 23 -10.09 9.11 -7.80
N GLY A 24 -10.64 9.19 -6.59
CA GLY A 24 -12.08 9.17 -6.34
C GLY A 24 -12.72 7.78 -6.46
N VAL A 25 -11.93 6.71 -6.45
CA VAL A 25 -12.43 5.32 -6.48
C VAL A 25 -13.03 4.96 -5.12
N GLU A 26 -14.11 4.18 -5.13
CA GLU A 26 -14.70 3.60 -3.92
C GLU A 26 -13.86 2.40 -3.47
N VAL A 27 -13.38 2.46 -2.23
CA VAL A 27 -12.49 1.45 -1.66
C VAL A 27 -13.12 0.82 -0.43
N ILE A 28 -13.21 -0.51 -0.46
CA ILE A 28 -13.50 -1.32 0.71
C ILE A 28 -12.18 -1.83 1.29
N GLY A 29 -11.83 -1.39 2.49
CA GLY A 29 -10.66 -1.88 3.21
C GLY A 29 -11.03 -3.05 4.11
N ILE A 30 -10.32 -4.17 4.00
CA ILE A 30 -10.41 -5.28 4.96
C ILE A 30 -9.08 -5.36 5.69
N ASP A 31 -9.10 -5.18 7.00
CA ASP A 31 -7.92 -5.37 7.86
C ASP A 31 -8.33 -5.35 9.34
N PRO A 32 -7.88 -6.30 10.18
CA PRO A 32 -8.02 -6.16 11.62
C PRO A 32 -7.20 -4.96 12.13
N LEU A 33 -7.86 -3.96 12.72
CA LEU A 33 -7.23 -2.84 13.43
C LEU A 33 -6.57 -3.33 14.74
N SER A 34 -5.50 -4.09 14.58
CA SER A 34 -4.85 -4.89 15.63
C SER A 34 -3.49 -4.33 16.05
N SER A 35 -3.04 -3.25 15.42
CA SER A 35 -1.79 -2.56 15.74
C SER A 35 -1.99 -1.05 15.82
N ASP A 36 -1.20 -0.38 16.65
CA ASP A 36 -1.18 1.08 16.73
C ASP A 36 -0.88 1.73 15.37
N LEU A 37 -0.05 1.08 14.54
CA LEU A 37 0.21 1.53 13.18
C LEU A 37 -1.07 1.46 12.32
N SER A 38 -1.81 0.35 12.36
CA SER A 38 -3.06 0.22 11.61
C SER A 38 -4.12 1.24 12.06
N GLU A 39 -4.25 1.49 13.37
CA GLU A 39 -5.12 2.55 13.89
C GLU A 39 -4.66 3.93 13.43
N HIS A 40 -3.35 4.18 13.44
CA HIS A 40 -2.78 5.45 12.96
C HIS A 40 -3.06 5.67 11.47
N LEU A 41 -2.89 4.63 10.65
CA LEU A 41 -3.16 4.68 9.22
C LEU A 41 -4.65 4.89 8.93
N TYR A 42 -5.53 4.27 9.71
CA TYR A 42 -6.98 4.49 9.63
C TYR A 42 -7.35 5.98 9.78
N LEU A 43 -6.66 6.74 10.64
CA LEU A 43 -6.95 8.17 10.83
C LEU A 43 -6.80 9.01 9.55
N PHE A 44 -5.99 8.58 8.59
CA PHE A 44 -5.77 9.30 7.34
C PHE A 44 -6.85 9.03 6.28
N VAL A 45 -7.41 7.83 6.25
CA VAL A 45 -8.36 7.40 5.20
C VAL A 45 -9.80 7.22 5.70
N GLY A 46 -10.00 6.97 6.99
CA GLY A 46 -11.30 6.68 7.62
C GLY A 46 -12.34 7.79 7.51
N ARG A 47 -11.91 9.02 7.17
CA ARG A 47 -12.81 10.19 6.98
C ARG A 47 -13.19 10.40 5.51
N ASN A 48 -12.65 9.61 4.59
CA ASN A 48 -12.98 9.70 3.19
C ASN A 48 -14.35 9.04 2.94
N SER A 49 -15.29 9.74 2.30
CA SER A 49 -16.63 9.21 2.03
C SER A 49 -16.65 8.01 1.09
N ASN A 50 -15.59 7.84 0.31
CA ASN A 50 -15.43 6.72 -0.63
C ASN A 50 -14.72 5.53 0.02
N PHE A 51 -14.39 5.60 1.33
CA PHE A 51 -13.76 4.51 2.06
C PHE A 51 -14.74 3.87 3.04
N GLN A 52 -14.83 2.54 3.00
CA GLN A 52 -15.52 1.74 4.00
C GLN A 52 -14.55 0.70 4.54
N HIS A 53 -14.57 0.46 5.85
CA HIS A 53 -13.67 -0.48 6.52
C HIS A 53 -14.46 -1.61 7.16
N PHE A 54 -13.95 -2.83 7.01
CA PHE A 54 -14.45 -4.03 7.66
C PHE A 54 -13.30 -4.77 8.34
N TYR A 55 -13.64 -5.49 9.41
CA TYR A 55 -12.65 -6.24 10.17
C TYR A 55 -12.16 -7.47 9.39
N ASP A 56 -13.08 -8.15 8.70
CA ASP A 56 -12.81 -9.34 7.90
C ASP A 56 -13.79 -9.44 6.71
N LYS A 57 -13.58 -10.44 5.85
CA LYS A 57 -14.45 -10.71 4.68
C LYS A 57 -15.88 -11.03 5.07
N GLN A 58 -16.07 -11.75 6.17
CA GLN A 58 -17.40 -12.18 6.59
C GLN A 58 -18.22 -10.98 7.05
N ASP A 59 -17.60 -10.04 7.76
CA ASP A 59 -18.19 -8.77 8.15
C ASP A 59 -18.58 -7.94 6.92
N LYS A 60 -17.71 -7.85 5.92
CA LYS A 60 -18.03 -7.22 4.64
C LYS A 60 -19.26 -7.86 3.97
N GLU A 61 -19.28 -9.19 3.81
CA GLU A 61 -20.36 -9.91 3.11
C GLU A 61 -21.74 -9.73 3.76
N GLN A 62 -21.77 -9.46 5.08
CA GLN A 62 -23.02 -9.20 5.80
C GLN A 62 -23.56 -7.78 5.57
N HIS A 63 -22.69 -6.83 5.25
CA HIS A 63 -23.03 -5.41 5.15
C HIS A 63 -23.08 -4.89 3.71
N VAL A 64 -22.36 -5.54 2.79
CA VAL A 64 -22.25 -5.13 1.38
C VAL A 64 -22.65 -6.31 0.50
N HIS A 65 -23.72 -6.15 -0.26
CA HIS A 65 -24.04 -7.07 -1.35
C HIS A 65 -23.07 -6.79 -2.50
N GLY A 66 -22.25 -7.79 -2.86
CA GLY A 66 -21.21 -7.64 -3.89
C GLY A 66 -21.74 -6.97 -5.15
N GLU A 67 -21.09 -5.89 -5.57
CA GLU A 67 -21.43 -5.21 -6.82
C GLU A 67 -20.89 -6.00 -8.01
N GLU A 68 -21.68 -6.08 -9.09
CA GLU A 68 -21.17 -6.60 -10.37
C GLU A 68 -19.96 -5.76 -10.82
N GLY A 69 -18.80 -6.41 -10.89
CA GLY A 69 -17.55 -5.78 -11.32
C GLY A 69 -16.63 -5.30 -10.19
N GLU A 70 -16.90 -5.64 -8.93
CA GLU A 70 -15.96 -5.45 -7.83
C GLU A 70 -14.58 -6.08 -8.13
N VAL A 71 -13.52 -5.31 -7.92
CA VAL A 71 -12.12 -5.78 -8.06
C VAL A 71 -11.54 -6.03 -6.69
N PHE A 72 -10.97 -7.20 -6.46
CA PHE A 72 -10.28 -7.57 -5.24
C PHE A 72 -8.77 -7.47 -5.41
N LEU A 73 -8.11 -6.81 -4.48
CA LEU A 73 -6.66 -6.70 -4.35
C LEU A 73 -6.23 -7.36 -3.06
N HIS A 74 -5.59 -8.52 -3.19
CA HIS A 74 -5.08 -9.28 -2.05
C HIS A 74 -3.57 -9.24 -2.03
N TYR A 75 -2.99 -8.72 -0.95
CA TYR A 75 -1.55 -8.75 -0.72
C TYR A 75 -1.20 -9.84 0.30
N TYR A 76 -0.42 -10.84 -0.12
CA TYR A 76 0.02 -11.91 0.77
C TYR A 76 1.36 -12.49 0.31
N ALA A 77 2.24 -12.78 1.27
CA ALA A 77 3.54 -13.43 1.04
C ALA A 77 4.38 -12.81 -0.09
N GLY A 78 4.36 -11.47 -0.21
CA GLY A 78 5.11 -10.76 -1.25
C GLY A 78 4.52 -10.87 -2.65
N GLU A 79 3.22 -11.16 -2.78
CA GLU A 79 2.49 -11.14 -4.04
C GLU A 79 1.22 -10.27 -3.90
N ILE A 80 0.90 -9.50 -4.94
CA ILE A 80 -0.43 -8.87 -5.09
C ILE A 80 -1.21 -9.69 -6.12
N THR A 81 -2.36 -10.21 -5.71
CA THR A 81 -3.33 -10.84 -6.60
C THR A 81 -4.46 -9.88 -6.88
N VAL A 82 -4.79 -9.72 -8.17
CA VAL A 82 -5.93 -8.91 -8.62
C VAL A 82 -6.99 -9.84 -9.18
N GLU A 83 -8.19 -9.80 -8.60
CA GLU A 83 -9.30 -10.69 -8.96
C GLU A 83 -10.56 -9.87 -9.27
N GLN A 84 -11.43 -10.39 -10.12
CA GLN A 84 -12.75 -9.82 -10.38
C GLN A 84 -13.74 -10.99 -10.56
N GLY A 85 -14.69 -11.10 -9.63
CA GLY A 85 -15.48 -12.33 -9.48
C GLY A 85 -14.57 -13.54 -9.26
N ASP A 86 -14.84 -14.65 -9.96
CA ASP A 86 -14.04 -15.88 -9.86
C ASP A 86 -12.76 -15.87 -10.74
N GLN A 87 -12.45 -14.74 -11.40
CA GLN A 87 -11.33 -14.64 -12.34
C GLN A 87 -10.14 -13.90 -11.72
N VAL A 88 -8.98 -14.54 -11.73
CA VAL A 88 -7.70 -13.88 -11.48
C VAL A 88 -7.29 -13.08 -12.73
N LEU A 89 -7.23 -11.75 -12.59
CA LEU A 89 -6.82 -10.84 -13.65
C LEU A 89 -5.30 -10.70 -13.75
N SER A 90 -4.61 -10.70 -12.61
CA SER A 90 -3.15 -10.58 -12.55
C SER A 90 -2.58 -11.10 -11.23
N ARG A 91 -1.32 -11.54 -11.27
CA ARG A 91 -0.49 -11.81 -10.09
C ARG A 91 0.82 -11.06 -10.24
N ILE A 92 1.16 -10.25 -9.25
CA ILE A 92 2.31 -9.36 -9.25
C ILE A 92 3.23 -9.82 -8.13
N SER A 93 4.34 -10.46 -8.49
CA SER A 93 5.40 -10.75 -7.54
C SER A 93 6.09 -9.45 -7.14
N MET A 94 6.24 -9.24 -5.84
CA MET A 94 6.82 -8.01 -5.31
C MET A 94 8.35 -8.12 -5.37
N PRO A 95 9.04 -7.24 -6.11
CA PRO A 95 10.48 -7.17 -6.07
C PRO A 95 10.95 -6.64 -4.71
N CYS A 96 12.25 -6.38 -4.56
CA CYS A 96 12.73 -5.58 -3.45
C CYS A 96 12.09 -4.18 -3.56
N ILE A 97 11.26 -3.80 -2.59
CA ILE A 97 10.48 -2.57 -2.60
C ILE A 97 10.69 -1.77 -1.33
N TYR A 98 10.44 -0.47 -1.43
CA TYR A 98 10.41 0.44 -0.30
C TYR A 98 9.29 1.47 -0.48
N GLY A 99 8.81 2.03 0.63
CA GLY A 99 7.73 3.00 0.61
C GLY A 99 7.38 3.49 2.00
N GLU A 100 6.59 4.56 2.07
CA GLU A 100 6.21 5.17 3.33
C GLU A 100 5.47 4.17 4.21
N TRP A 101 5.64 4.29 5.52
CA TRP A 101 5.06 3.41 6.54
C TRP A 101 5.59 1.98 6.56
N MET A 102 6.62 1.65 5.77
CA MET A 102 7.36 0.41 5.96
C MET A 102 8.17 0.45 7.26
N SER A 103 8.31 -0.69 7.92
CA SER A 103 9.33 -0.89 8.96
C SER A 103 10.73 -0.92 8.33
N ALA A 104 11.78 -0.70 9.14
CA ALA A 104 13.15 -0.85 8.67
C ALA A 104 13.36 -2.27 8.11
N PRO A 105 13.95 -2.42 6.90
CA PRO A 105 14.10 -3.73 6.29
C PRO A 105 15.16 -4.59 6.99
N ASP A 106 16.10 -3.97 7.71
CA ASP A 106 16.99 -4.65 8.66
C ASP A 106 17.50 -3.67 9.73
N ASP A 107 18.08 -4.21 10.81
CA ASP A 107 18.60 -3.46 11.96
C ASP A 107 19.82 -2.59 11.64
N SER A 108 20.45 -2.76 10.47
CA SER A 108 21.63 -1.95 10.10
C SER A 108 21.26 -0.54 9.65
N ILE A 109 19.99 -0.31 9.31
CA ILE A 109 19.52 0.99 8.83
C ILE A 109 19.19 1.89 10.01
N GLN A 110 20.11 2.82 10.29
CA GLN A 110 20.04 3.74 11.43
C GLN A 110 19.95 5.21 10.99
N SER A 111 20.10 5.50 9.70
CA SER A 111 20.04 6.83 9.12
C SER A 111 19.37 6.86 7.72
N GLU A 112 19.03 8.07 7.26
CA GLU A 112 18.54 8.32 5.88
C GLU A 112 19.57 7.85 4.84
N ASP A 113 20.87 8.03 5.12
CA ASP A 113 21.95 7.63 4.24
C ASP A 113 22.10 6.09 4.16
N ASP A 114 21.90 5.37 5.28
CA ASP A 114 21.89 3.91 5.28
C ASP A 114 20.73 3.36 4.45
N LEU A 115 19.55 3.97 4.57
CA LEU A 115 18.38 3.60 3.77
C LEU A 115 18.63 3.89 2.28
N MET A 116 19.23 5.04 1.95
CA MET A 116 19.63 5.37 0.59
C MET A 116 20.58 4.32 0.02
N GLN A 117 21.61 3.95 0.79
CA GLN A 117 22.58 2.94 0.39
C GLN A 117 21.90 1.59 0.14
N TRP A 118 21.04 1.14 1.06
CA TRP A 118 20.28 -0.11 0.92
C TRP A 118 19.42 -0.10 -0.36
N VAL A 119 18.70 1.00 -0.64
CA VAL A 119 17.87 1.14 -1.85
C VAL A 119 18.71 1.03 -3.12
N MET A 120 19.90 1.62 -3.12
CA MET A 120 20.78 1.61 -4.28
C MET A 120 21.41 0.23 -4.50
N GLU A 121 21.93 -0.40 -3.45
CA GLU A 121 22.58 -1.72 -3.51
C GLU A 121 21.62 -2.85 -3.88
N ARG A 122 20.38 -2.79 -3.39
CA ARG A 122 19.34 -3.79 -3.65
C ARG A 122 18.54 -3.51 -4.92
N GLU A 123 18.82 -2.40 -5.59
CA GLU A 123 17.99 -1.89 -6.70
C GLU A 123 16.50 -1.82 -6.34
N ALA A 124 16.19 -1.40 -5.11
CA ALA A 124 14.84 -1.42 -4.59
C ALA A 124 13.93 -0.48 -5.39
N THR A 125 12.71 -0.93 -5.68
CA THR A 125 11.69 -0.18 -6.40
C THR A 125 10.79 0.56 -5.42
N TYR A 126 10.54 1.85 -5.67
CA TYR A 126 9.60 2.60 -4.85
C TYR A 126 8.18 2.09 -5.10
N ILE A 127 7.38 1.90 -4.05
CA ILE A 127 6.03 1.31 -4.16
C ILE A 127 5.14 2.06 -5.14
N GLY A 128 5.17 3.39 -5.16
CA GLY A 128 4.40 4.19 -6.13
C GLY A 128 4.79 3.88 -7.57
N ASP A 129 6.08 3.66 -7.85
CA ASP A 129 6.56 3.30 -9.18
C ASP A 129 6.13 1.88 -9.58
N LEU A 130 6.13 0.93 -8.64
CA LEU A 130 5.67 -0.44 -8.88
C LEU A 130 4.18 -0.47 -9.25
N LEU A 131 3.34 0.22 -8.48
CA LEU A 131 1.88 0.22 -8.70
C LEU A 131 1.52 0.81 -10.07
N CYS A 132 2.23 1.85 -10.52
CA CYS A 132 2.04 2.43 -11.86
C CYS A 132 2.44 1.49 -13.01
N GLN A 133 3.35 0.55 -12.77
CA GLN A 133 3.93 -0.30 -13.82
C GLN A 133 3.25 -1.66 -13.94
N SER A 134 2.86 -2.26 -12.81
CA SER A 134 2.50 -3.68 -12.75
C SER A 134 1.00 -3.95 -12.63
N LEU A 135 0.18 -2.93 -12.31
CA LEU A 135 -1.26 -3.13 -12.16
C LEU A 135 -1.96 -3.40 -13.51
N PRO A 136 -2.99 -4.27 -13.54
CA PRO A 136 -3.73 -4.58 -14.75
C PRO A 136 -4.53 -3.36 -15.26
N PRO A 137 -4.93 -3.33 -16.55
CA PRO A 137 -5.61 -2.19 -17.17
C PRO A 137 -6.86 -1.67 -16.44
N VAL A 138 -7.57 -2.54 -15.72
CA VAL A 138 -8.75 -2.15 -14.94
C VAL A 138 -8.40 -1.19 -13.81
N LEU A 139 -7.16 -1.25 -13.29
CA LEU A 139 -6.64 -0.39 -12.24
C LEU A 139 -5.61 0.62 -12.72
N SER A 140 -4.77 0.30 -13.71
CA SER A 140 -3.61 1.13 -14.08
C SER A 140 -3.96 2.57 -14.50
N LYS A 141 -5.19 2.81 -14.95
CA LYS A 141 -5.70 4.17 -15.22
C LYS A 141 -5.75 5.09 -13.99
N TYR A 142 -5.79 4.53 -12.78
CA TYR A 142 -5.77 5.26 -11.50
C TYR A 142 -4.35 5.41 -10.94
N PHE A 143 -3.34 4.92 -11.64
CA PHE A 143 -1.94 5.00 -11.23
C PHE A 143 -1.15 5.66 -12.36
N PRO A 144 -1.26 6.99 -12.51
CA PRO A 144 -0.64 7.70 -13.62
C PRO A 144 0.87 7.50 -13.58
N ARG A 145 1.43 7.08 -14.71
CA ARG A 145 2.87 6.87 -14.84
C ARG A 145 3.61 8.19 -14.61
N ASP A 146 4.58 8.16 -13.70
CA ASP A 146 5.54 9.24 -13.58
C ASP A 146 6.51 9.19 -14.78
N PRO A 147 6.50 10.21 -15.67
CA PRO A 147 7.36 10.23 -16.84
C PRO A 147 8.84 10.43 -16.49
N SER A 148 9.18 10.81 -15.25
CA SER A 148 10.55 11.15 -14.86
C SER A 148 11.51 9.96 -14.83
N GLY A 149 11.01 8.72 -14.93
CA GLY A 149 11.82 7.51 -14.78
C GLY A 149 12.47 7.41 -13.39
N ARG A 150 13.42 6.48 -13.24
CA ARG A 150 14.27 6.38 -12.05
C ARG A 150 15.47 7.31 -12.22
N ASP A 151 15.45 8.42 -11.51
CA ASP A 151 16.57 9.36 -11.39
C ASP A 151 17.01 9.47 -9.91
N GLU A 152 18.29 9.73 -9.68
CA GLU A 152 18.89 9.79 -8.34
C GLU A 152 18.21 10.83 -7.45
N GLU A 153 17.82 11.99 -8.02
CA GLU A 153 17.12 13.04 -7.27
C GLU A 153 15.73 12.56 -6.80
N LYS A 154 15.01 11.83 -7.65
CA LYS A 154 13.73 11.21 -7.30
C LYS A 154 13.91 10.15 -6.22
N VAL A 155 14.91 9.28 -6.35
CA VAL A 155 15.20 8.25 -5.32
C VAL A 155 15.50 8.91 -3.98
N ARG A 156 16.38 9.93 -3.95
CA ARG A 156 16.73 10.66 -2.73
C ARG A 156 15.50 11.33 -2.10
N ARG A 157 14.63 11.92 -2.90
CA ARG A 157 13.35 12.49 -2.42
C ARG A 157 12.47 11.42 -1.78
N ASN A 158 12.28 10.29 -2.45
CA ASN A 158 11.44 9.20 -1.94
C ASN A 158 12.03 8.63 -0.64
N VAL A 159 13.34 8.35 -0.60
CA VAL A 159 14.05 7.86 0.60
C VAL A 159 13.84 8.80 1.78
N ARG A 160 13.90 10.11 1.58
CA ARG A 160 13.66 11.09 2.65
C ARG A 160 12.25 10.98 3.24
N GLU A 161 11.22 10.84 2.40
CA GLU A 161 9.84 10.71 2.90
C GLU A 161 9.62 9.36 3.59
N VAL A 162 10.22 8.28 3.04
CA VAL A 162 10.21 6.96 3.69
C VAL A 162 10.89 7.03 5.05
N TRP A 163 12.08 7.63 5.15
CA TRP A 163 12.81 7.78 6.40
C TRP A 163 11.98 8.51 7.47
N ARG A 164 11.34 9.63 7.10
CA ARG A 164 10.46 10.39 8.00
C ARG A 164 9.30 9.56 8.54
N THR A 165 8.68 8.72 7.71
CA THR A 165 7.57 7.88 8.15
C THR A 165 8.06 6.68 8.95
N MET A 166 9.20 6.10 8.61
CA MET A 166 9.85 5.02 9.37
C MET A 166 10.20 5.45 10.80
N GLN A 167 10.68 6.68 10.99
CA GLN A 167 10.88 7.25 12.33
C GLN A 167 9.58 7.34 13.15
N LYS A 168 8.45 7.60 12.48
CA LYS A 168 7.14 7.61 13.14
C LYS A 168 6.66 6.20 13.46
N VAL A 169 6.83 5.24 12.55
CA VAL A 169 6.52 3.82 12.78
C VAL A 169 7.25 3.33 14.03
N ASN A 170 8.56 3.55 14.11
CA ASN A 170 9.35 3.18 15.29
C ASN A 170 8.85 3.87 16.57
N ALA A 171 8.44 5.15 16.47
CA ALA A 171 7.89 5.87 17.62
C ALA A 171 6.47 5.45 18.01
N ILE A 172 5.72 4.82 17.12
CA ILE A 172 4.40 4.22 17.37
C ILE A 172 4.60 2.86 18.05
N ASP A 173 5.45 2.01 17.49
CA ASP A 173 5.76 0.69 18.05
C ASP A 173 6.32 0.77 19.48
N LEU A 174 7.11 1.81 19.79
CA LEU A 174 7.62 2.06 21.13
C LEU A 174 6.57 2.51 22.17
N ARG A 175 5.36 2.91 21.76
CA ARG A 175 4.27 3.33 22.67
C ARG A 175 3.34 2.18 23.06
N GLY A 176 3.38 1.06 22.34
CA GLY A 176 2.60 -0.14 22.62
C GLY A 176 3.18 -1.03 23.74
N PHE A 177 4.25 -0.59 24.43
CA PHE A 177 4.91 -1.29 25.54
C PHE A 177 4.74 -0.56 26.88
#